data_AF-A0A350W4L6-F1
#
_entry.id   AF-A0A350W4L6-F1
#
_cell.length_a   1.000
_cell.length_b   1.000
_cell.length_c   1.000
_cell.angle_alpha   90.00
_cell.angle_beta   90.00
_cell.angle_gamma   90.00
#
_symmetry.space_group_name_H-M   'P 1'
#
loop_
_entity.id
_entity.type
_entity.pdbx_description
1 polymer ?
#
loop_
_entity_poly.entity_id
_entity_poly.type
_entity_poly.pdbx_seq_one_letter_code
_entity_poly.pdbx_strand_id
1 'polypeptide(L)'
;MDSLVIVSFAVSILLAIYEFIGVLKARLSGKTENTGRVVARFFIFVILIVLLWESVHWYAYISALELPLAEDIRIKNTPFLISILGLTTIIVFIFVEMWTLFAEKKRGGAINFVYRVASATIILLCLIPILIRTITMWDIYNEKLLQQYEYIKKN
;
A
#
# COMPACT_ATOMS: atom_id res chain seq x y z
N MET A 1 2.10 -15.91 3.36
CA MET A 1 1.88 -14.51 3.76
C MET A 1 0.97 -14.50 4.98
N ASP A 2 1.21 -13.61 5.95
CA ASP A 2 0.44 -13.55 7.21
C ASP A 2 -1.03 -13.16 6.95
N SER A 3 -1.97 -13.82 7.64
CA SER A 3 -3.41 -13.56 7.56
C SER A 3 -3.76 -12.10 7.86
N LEU A 4 -3.10 -11.45 8.82
CA LEU A 4 -3.32 -10.04 9.17
C LEU A 4 -2.97 -9.11 8.01
N VAL A 5 -1.88 -9.41 7.28
CA VAL A 5 -1.46 -8.63 6.11
C VAL A 5 -2.45 -8.78 4.96
N ILE A 6 -2.91 -10.01 4.71
CA ILE A 6 -3.92 -10.30 3.69
C ILE A 6 -5.22 -9.55 4.00
N VAL A 7 -5.70 -9.64 5.24
CA VAL A 7 -6.91 -8.92 5.69
C VAL A 7 -6.73 -7.41 5.53
N SER A 8 -5.56 -6.87 5.88
CA SER A 8 -5.28 -5.44 5.78
C SER A 8 -5.29 -4.94 4.33
N PHE A 9 -4.71 -5.71 3.40
CA PHE A 9 -4.84 -5.41 1.97
C PHE A 9 -6.30 -5.50 1.51
N ALA A 10 -7.01 -6.57 1.85
CA ALA A 10 -8.40 -6.76 1.45
C ALA A 10 -9.30 -5.62 1.93
N VAL A 11 -9.22 -5.24 3.20
CA VAL A 11 -9.99 -4.13 3.79
C VAL A 11 -9.63 -2.81 3.10
N SER A 12 -8.34 -2.52 2.92
CA SER A 12 -7.90 -1.28 2.27
C SER A 12 -8.40 -1.17 0.82
N ILE A 13 -8.31 -2.27 0.07
CA ILE A 13 -8.76 -2.33 -1.33
C ILE A 13 -10.28 -2.17 -1.41
N LEU A 14 -11.04 -2.88 -0.57
CA LEU A 14 -12.51 -2.77 -0.54
C LEU A 14 -12.96 -1.35 -0.22
N LEU A 15 -12.35 -0.70 0.78
CA LEU A 15 -12.63 0.70 1.11
C LEU A 15 -12.24 1.66 -0.01
N ALA A 16 -11.08 1.46 -0.64
CA ALA A 16 -10.63 2.28 -1.76
C ALA A 16 -11.58 2.16 -2.97
N ILE A 17 -12.04 0.94 -3.30
CA ILE A 17 -13.03 0.71 -4.36
C ILE A 17 -14.36 1.39 -4.01
N TYR A 18 -14.84 1.21 -2.78
CA TYR A 18 -16.11 1.80 -2.35
C TYR A 18 -16.06 3.34 -2.46
N GLU A 19 -15.00 3.96 -1.95
CA GLU A 19 -14.78 5.41 -2.06
C GLU A 19 -14.66 5.86 -3.50
N PHE A 20 -13.90 5.13 -4.33
CA PHE A 20 -13.75 5.46 -5.75
C PHE A 20 -15.09 5.44 -6.48
N ILE A 21 -15.90 4.39 -6.30
CA ILE A 21 -17.25 4.28 -6.88
C ILE A 21 -18.15 5.41 -6.38
N GLY A 22 -18.08 5.74 -5.08
CA GLY A 22 -18.85 6.84 -4.49
C GLY A 22 -18.54 8.19 -5.14
N VAL A 23 -17.26 8.51 -5.32
CA VAL A 23 -16.82 9.75 -5.97
C VAL A 23 -17.14 9.73 -7.47
N LEU A 24 -16.97 8.60 -8.15
CA LEU A 24 -17.28 8.46 -9.58
C LEU A 24 -18.78 8.66 -9.84
N LYS A 25 -19.65 8.05 -9.03
CA LYS A 25 -21.10 8.27 -9.11
C LYS A 25 -21.48 9.72 -8.85
N ALA A 26 -20.87 10.37 -7.88
CA ALA A 26 -21.10 11.80 -7.62
C ALA A 26 -20.68 12.67 -8.82
N ARG A 27 -19.58 12.31 -9.49
CA ARG A 27 -19.10 13.03 -10.68
C ARG A 27 -20.04 12.82 -11.88
N LEU A 28 -20.39 11.57 -12.17
CA LEU A 28 -21.29 11.22 -13.28
C LEU A 28 -22.68 11.82 -13.13
N SER A 29 -23.15 12.02 -11.89
CA SER A 29 -24.42 12.68 -11.58
C SER A 29 -24.33 14.21 -11.49
N GLY A 30 -23.18 14.82 -11.82
CA GLY A 30 -23.00 16.28 -11.78
C GLY A 30 -22.98 16.89 -10.38
N LYS A 31 -22.98 16.07 -9.31
CA LYS A 31 -22.99 16.55 -7.92
C LYS A 31 -21.63 17.07 -7.43
N THR A 32 -20.56 16.85 -8.20
CA THR A 32 -19.22 17.38 -7.91
C THR A 32 -18.45 17.69 -9.19
N GLU A 33 -17.71 18.79 -9.18
CA GLU A 33 -16.77 19.18 -10.25
C GLU A 33 -15.33 18.75 -9.98
N ASN A 34 -15.06 18.23 -8.78
CA ASN A 34 -13.70 17.96 -8.32
C ASN A 34 -13.13 16.67 -8.94
N THR A 35 -12.62 16.80 -10.16
CA THR A 35 -11.97 15.72 -10.91
C THR A 35 -10.68 15.25 -10.22
N GLY A 36 -9.97 16.15 -9.53
CA GLY A 36 -8.76 15.79 -8.77
C GLY A 36 -9.02 14.73 -7.70
N ARG A 37 -10.20 14.75 -7.08
CA ARG A 37 -10.59 13.73 -6.10
C ARG A 37 -10.84 12.35 -6.71
N VAL A 38 -11.44 12.29 -7.91
CA VAL A 38 -11.61 11.02 -8.64
C VAL A 38 -10.24 10.41 -8.93
N VAL A 39 -9.32 11.23 -9.44
CA VAL A 39 -7.96 10.83 -9.78
C VAL A 39 -7.21 10.36 -8.54
N ALA A 40 -7.27 11.09 -7.43
CA ALA A 40 -6.63 10.70 -6.17
C ALA A 40 -7.12 9.34 -5.64
N ARG A 41 -8.44 9.12 -5.62
CA ARG A 41 -9.02 7.83 -5.17
C ARG A 41 -8.65 6.68 -6.10
N PHE A 42 -8.63 6.92 -7.41
CA PHE A 42 -8.16 5.95 -8.39
C PHE A 42 -6.69 5.58 -8.16
N PHE A 43 -5.82 6.58 -7.96
CA PHE A 43 -4.39 6.33 -7.68
C PHE A 43 -4.18 5.54 -6.38
N ILE A 44 -4.89 5.86 -5.30
CA ILE A 44 -4.81 5.08 -4.05
C ILE A 44 -5.16 3.62 -4.32
N PHE A 45 -6.25 3.35 -5.03
CA PHE A 45 -6.66 2.00 -5.39
C PHE A 45 -5.59 1.28 -6.21
N VAL A 46 -5.08 1.90 -7.28
CA VAL A 46 -4.05 1.31 -8.14
C VAL A 46 -2.78 0.99 -7.35
N ILE A 47 -2.31 1.91 -6.51
CA ILE A 47 -1.11 1.70 -5.70
C ILE A 47 -1.32 0.55 -4.71
N LEU A 48 -2.49 0.42 -4.07
CA LEU A 48 -2.79 -0.72 -3.19
C LEU A 48 -2.70 -2.07 -3.91
N ILE A 49 -3.18 -2.13 -5.16
CA ILE A 49 -3.10 -3.35 -5.99
C ILE A 49 -1.64 -3.67 -6.37
N VAL A 50 -0.87 -2.66 -6.78
CA VAL A 50 0.57 -2.82 -7.08
C VAL A 50 1.33 -3.29 -5.84
N LEU A 51 1.06 -2.70 -4.67
CA LEU A 51 1.69 -3.10 -3.41
C LEU A 51 1.35 -4.54 -3.02
N LEU A 52 0.10 -4.97 -3.20
CA LEU A 52 -0.29 -6.36 -2.97
C LEU A 52 0.47 -7.31 -3.90
N TRP A 53 0.52 -6.98 -5.20
CA TRP A 53 1.22 -7.76 -6.21
C TRP A 53 2.71 -7.92 -5.86
N GLU A 54 3.40 -6.81 -5.59
CA GLU A 54 4.80 -6.80 -5.19
C GLU A 54 5.03 -7.56 -3.88
N SER A 55 4.17 -7.37 -2.87
CA SER A 55 4.26 -8.09 -1.60
C SER A 55 4.15 -9.61 -1.78
N VAL A 56 3.26 -10.07 -2.66
CA VAL A 56 3.09 -11.51 -2.96
C VAL A 56 4.30 -12.05 -3.73
N HIS A 57 4.77 -11.34 -4.76
CA HIS A 57 5.93 -11.76 -5.55
C HIS A 57 7.20 -11.80 -4.72
N TRP A 58 7.42 -10.79 -3.89
CA TRP A 58 8.60 -10.71 -3.04
C TRP A 58 8.58 -11.77 -1.94
N TYR A 59 7.40 -12.05 -1.38
CA TYR A 59 7.22 -13.18 -0.47
C TYR A 59 7.59 -14.51 -1.13
N ALA A 60 7.04 -14.79 -2.32
CA ALA A 60 7.32 -16.03 -3.05
C ALA A 60 8.82 -16.15 -3.39
N TYR A 61 9.45 -15.04 -3.81
CA TYR A 61 10.88 -14.98 -4.08
C TYR A 61 11.71 -15.32 -2.84
N ILE A 62 11.50 -14.63 -1.71
CA ILE A 62 12.25 -14.87 -0.48
C ILE A 62 12.03 -16.29 0.05
N SER A 63 10.80 -16.81 -0.04
CA SER A 63 10.47 -18.17 0.39
C SER A 63 11.16 -19.25 -0.46
N ALA A 64 11.37 -19.00 -1.75
CA ALA A 64 12.04 -19.93 -2.66
C ALA A 64 13.58 -19.87 -2.58
N LEU A 65 14.16 -18.92 -1.84
CA LEU A 65 15.60 -18.87 -1.59
C LEU A 65 16.01 -19.99 -0.62
N GLU A 66 16.46 -21.12 -1.17
CA GLU A 66 17.09 -22.23 -0.44
C GLU A 66 18.62 -22.14 -0.51
N LEU A 67 19.29 -22.20 0.64
CA LEU A 67 20.75 -22.40 0.72
C LEU A 67 21.07 -23.87 0.38
N PRO A 68 22.13 -24.18 -0.39
CA PRO A 68 23.27 -23.32 -0.72
C PRO A 68 23.30 -22.80 -2.18
N LEU A 69 22.19 -22.87 -2.92
CA LEU A 69 22.18 -22.85 -4.39
C LEU A 69 21.67 -21.57 -5.07
N ALA A 70 21.53 -20.47 -4.34
CA ALA A 70 21.11 -19.21 -4.96
C ALA A 70 22.30 -18.46 -5.60
N GLU A 71 22.99 -19.04 -6.58
CA GLU A 71 24.01 -18.32 -7.39
C GLU A 71 23.51 -16.95 -7.88
N ASP A 72 22.19 -16.77 -7.98
CA ASP A 72 21.50 -15.52 -8.27
C ASP A 72 20.55 -15.05 -7.15
N ILE A 73 21.03 -14.77 -5.92
CA ILE A 73 20.31 -13.75 -5.11
C ILE A 73 20.44 -12.43 -5.87
N ARG A 74 19.47 -12.17 -6.75
CA ARG A 74 19.30 -10.88 -7.40
C ARG A 74 19.32 -9.83 -6.32
N ILE A 75 20.33 -8.96 -6.37
CA ILE A 75 20.40 -7.70 -5.62
C ILE A 75 19.33 -6.77 -6.20
N LYS A 76 18.06 -7.09 -5.93
CA LYS A 76 16.91 -6.28 -6.33
C LYS A 76 16.19 -5.87 -5.07
N ASN A 77 16.65 -4.77 -4.49
CA ASN A 77 15.93 -3.99 -3.49
C ASN A 77 14.67 -3.28 -4.07
N THR A 78 14.39 -3.49 -5.36
CA THR A 78 13.25 -2.92 -6.09
C THR A 78 11.90 -3.16 -5.39
N PRO A 79 11.56 -4.37 -4.90
CA PRO A 79 10.28 -4.59 -4.22
C PRO A 79 10.15 -3.80 -2.92
N PHE A 80 11.24 -3.69 -2.15
CA PHE A 80 11.28 -2.88 -0.93
C PHE A 80 11.10 -1.38 -1.25
N LEU A 81 11.83 -0.87 -2.25
CA LEU A 81 11.71 0.52 -2.70
C LEU A 81 10.30 0.85 -3.21
N ILE A 82 9.71 -0.02 -4.04
CA ILE A 82 8.33 0.14 -4.51
C ILE A 82 7.36 0.14 -3.32
N SER A 83 7.58 -0.73 -2.33
CA SER A 83 6.74 -0.83 -1.15
C SER A 83 6.77 0.45 -0.31
N ILE A 84 7.96 0.97 -0.01
CA ILE A 84 8.11 2.21 0.76
C ILE A 84 7.52 3.41 -0.01
N LEU A 85 7.86 3.57 -1.28
CA LEU A 85 7.35 4.67 -2.11
C LEU A 85 5.83 4.61 -2.24
N GLY A 86 5.26 3.42 -2.45
CA GLY A 86 3.82 3.22 -2.55
C GLY A 86 3.10 3.54 -1.24
N LEU A 87 3.60 3.04 -0.10
CA LEU A 87 3.03 3.33 1.21
C LEU A 87 3.08 4.83 1.54
N THR A 88 4.22 5.48 1.34
CA THR A 88 4.36 6.93 1.54
C THR A 88 3.41 7.71 0.64
N THR A 89 3.28 7.30 -0.62
CA THR A 89 2.36 7.96 -1.56
C THR A 89 0.92 7.84 -1.08
N ILE A 90 0.45 6.65 -0.69
CA ILE A 90 -0.91 6.47 -0.15
C ILE A 90 -1.14 7.38 1.05
N ILE A 91 -0.19 7.44 1.99
CA ILE A 91 -0.29 8.29 3.18
C ILE A 91 -0.46 9.76 2.79
N VAL A 92 0.39 10.28 1.90
CA VAL A 92 0.32 11.67 1.42
C VAL A 92 -1.02 11.96 0.77
N PHE A 93 -1.50 11.08 -0.11
CA PHE A 93 -2.78 11.27 -0.78
C PHE A 93 -3.97 11.25 0.20
N ILE A 94 -3.93 10.38 1.22
CA ILE A 94 -4.93 10.37 2.29
C ILE A 94 -4.91 11.68 3.07
N PHE A 95 -3.73 12.20 3.45
CA PHE A 95 -3.64 13.47 4.16
C PHE A 95 -4.14 14.66 3.32
N VAL A 96 -3.79 14.72 2.04
CA VAL A 96 -4.30 15.74 1.11
C VAL A 96 -5.82 15.65 1.00
N GLU A 97 -6.38 14.44 0.90
CA GLU A 97 -7.83 14.27 0.88
C GLU A 97 -8.48 14.69 2.19
N MET A 98 -7.91 14.31 3.33
CA MET A 98 -8.43 14.71 4.63
C MET A 98 -8.41 16.23 4.78
N TRP A 99 -7.34 16.90 4.35
CA TRP A 99 -7.24 18.36 4.35
C TRP A 99 -8.35 19.01 3.51
N THR A 100 -8.55 18.54 2.28
CA THR A 100 -9.61 19.06 1.40
C THR A 100 -11.00 18.80 1.98
N LEU A 101 -11.22 17.64 2.60
CA LEU A 101 -12.48 17.31 3.28
C LEU A 101 -12.77 18.22 4.48
N PHE A 102 -11.75 18.54 5.29
CA PHE A 102 -11.90 19.49 6.39
C PHE A 102 -12.20 20.91 5.88
N ALA A 103 -11.58 21.32 4.77
CA ALA A 103 -11.88 22.59 4.13
C ALA A 103 -13.33 22.65 3.60
N GLU A 104 -13.81 21.58 2.96
CA GLU A 104 -15.20 21.43 2.51
C GLU A 104 -16.18 21.47 3.70
N LYS A 105 -15.84 20.83 4.82
CA LYS A 105 -16.67 20.83 6.03
C LYS A 105 -16.83 22.22 6.62
N LYS A 106 -15.74 23.00 6.70
CA LYS A 106 -15.80 24.39 7.17
C LYS A 106 -16.71 25.27 6.30
N ARG A 107 -16.85 24.93 5.02
CA ARG A 107 -17.73 25.62 4.06
C ARG A 107 -19.18 25.09 4.07
N GLY A 108 -19.51 24.14 4.93
CA GLY A 108 -20.85 23.52 5.00
C GLY A 108 -21.17 22.54 3.87
N GLY A 109 -20.19 22.20 3.00
CA GLY A 109 -20.40 21.37 1.81
C GLY A 109 -20.01 19.90 1.97
N ALA A 110 -19.52 19.47 3.14
CA ALA A 110 -19.02 18.11 3.32
C ALA A 110 -20.15 17.09 3.52
N ILE A 111 -20.45 16.33 2.47
CA ILE A 111 -21.34 15.17 2.52
C ILE A 111 -20.56 13.96 3.06
N ASN A 112 -21.19 13.17 3.93
CA ASN A 112 -20.65 11.91 4.48
C ASN A 112 -19.29 12.08 5.18
N PHE A 113 -19.06 13.23 5.82
CA PHE A 113 -17.78 13.57 6.45
C PHE A 113 -17.26 12.46 7.38
N VAL A 114 -18.10 11.99 8.32
CA VAL A 114 -17.70 10.98 9.32
C VAL A 114 -17.27 9.67 8.67
N TYR A 115 -18.04 9.19 7.69
CA TYR A 115 -17.72 7.97 6.96
C TYR A 115 -16.38 8.08 6.23
N ARG A 116 -16.13 9.21 5.57
CA ARG A 116 -14.88 9.45 4.84
C ARG A 116 -13.66 9.51 5.76
N VAL A 117 -13.81 10.15 6.92
CA VAL A 117 -12.76 10.17 7.97
C VAL A 117 -12.51 8.75 8.47
N ALA A 118 -13.57 7.99 8.79
CA ALA A 118 -13.44 6.61 9.26
C ALA A 118 -12.74 5.71 8.22
N SER A 119 -13.15 5.80 6.95
CA SER A 119 -12.53 5.08 5.83
C SER A 119 -11.03 5.38 5.72
N ALA A 120 -10.65 6.66 5.72
CA ALA A 120 -9.25 7.08 5.70
C ALA A 120 -8.45 6.53 6.90
N THR A 121 -9.01 6.61 8.11
CA THR A 121 -8.38 6.08 9.32
C THR A 121 -8.20 4.56 9.25
N ILE A 122 -9.20 3.82 8.78
CA ILE A 122 -9.09 2.36 8.65
C ILE A 122 -8.01 1.99 7.64
N ILE A 123 -7.96 2.66 6.48
CA ILE A 123 -6.89 2.43 5.50
C ILE A 123 -5.51 2.69 6.15
N LEU A 124 -5.33 3.82 6.84
CA LEU A 124 -4.07 4.13 7.53
C LEU A 124 -3.68 3.05 8.55
N LEU A 125 -4.63 2.54 9.34
CA LEU A 125 -4.39 1.45 10.28
C LEU A 125 -3.98 0.16 9.57
N CYS A 126 -4.59 -0.16 8.42
CA CYS A 126 -4.22 -1.31 7.60
C CYS A 126 -2.83 -1.19 6.97
N LEU A 127 -2.30 0.03 6.78
CA LEU A 127 -0.92 0.20 6.28
C LEU A 127 0.14 -0.23 7.30
N ILE A 128 -0.17 -0.21 8.60
CA ILE A 128 0.77 -0.58 9.68
C ILE A 128 1.26 -2.02 9.53
N PRO A 129 0.40 -3.06 9.50
CA PRO A 129 0.86 -4.44 9.34
C PRO A 129 1.53 -4.69 7.98
N ILE A 130 1.12 -3.97 6.92
CA ILE A 130 1.77 -4.04 5.61
C ILE A 130 3.22 -3.50 5.68
N LEU A 131 3.41 -2.36 6.36
CA LEU A 131 4.74 -1.77 6.58
C LEU A 131 5.62 -2.68 7.43
N ILE A 132 5.10 -3.18 8.55
CA ILE A 132 5.83 -4.13 9.42
C ILE A 132 6.28 -5.32 8.59
N ARG A 133 5.39 -5.92 7.80
CA ARG A 133 5.73 -7.05 6.94
C ARG A 133 6.80 -6.71 5.92
N THR A 134 6.74 -5.53 5.32
CA THR A 134 7.72 -5.06 4.34
C THR A 134 9.12 -4.97 4.96
N ILE A 135 9.21 -4.42 6.17
CA ILE A 135 10.47 -4.33 6.93
C ILE A 135 10.96 -5.74 7.29
N THR A 136 10.11 -6.60 7.83
CA THR A 136 10.51 -7.98 8.17
C THR A 136 11.01 -8.77 6.95
N MET A 137 10.39 -8.59 5.78
CA MET A 137 10.87 -9.24 4.55
C MET A 137 12.22 -8.69 4.09
N TRP A 138 12.47 -7.40 4.31
CA TRP A 138 13.78 -6.78 4.06
C TRP A 138 14.86 -7.38 4.96
N ASP A 139 14.57 -7.53 6.25
CA ASP A 139 15.50 -8.09 7.21
C ASP A 139 15.85 -9.55 6.87
N ILE A 140 14.84 -10.39 6.59
CA ILE A 140 15.05 -11.78 6.16
C ILE A 140 15.88 -11.85 4.87
N TYR A 141 15.61 -10.95 3.92
CA TYR A 141 16.38 -10.89 2.67
C TYR A 141 17.85 -10.57 2.95
N ASN A 142 18.15 -9.59 3.80
CA ASN A 142 19.52 -9.23 4.16
C ASN A 142 20.23 -10.34 4.92
N GLU A 143 19.54 -11.03 5.84
CA GLU A 143 20.11 -12.18 6.55
C GLU A 143 20.51 -13.30 5.59
N LYS A 144 19.64 -13.65 4.64
CA LYS A 144 19.95 -14.66 3.61
C LYS A 144 21.11 -14.22 2.71
N LEU A 145 21.17 -12.95 2.34
CA LEU A 145 22.25 -12.40 1.53
C LEU A 145 23.59 -12.42 2.27
N LEU A 146 23.60 -12.12 3.57
CA LEU A 146 24.79 -12.21 4.42
C LEU A 146 25.28 -13.66 4.55
N GLN A 147 24.37 -14.60 4.79
CA GLN A 147 24.68 -16.03 4.88
C GLN A 147 25.31 -16.55 3.57
N GLN A 148 24.77 -16.14 2.42
CA GLN A 148 25.35 -16.50 1.13
C GLN A 148 26.76 -15.90 0.96
N TYR A 149 26.94 -14.63 1.30
CA TYR A 149 28.25 -13.97 1.21
C TYR A 149 29.30 -14.69 2.08
N GLU A 150 28.93 -15.09 3.30
CA GLU A 150 29.82 -15.88 4.17
C GLU A 150 30.13 -17.26 3.62
N TYR A 151 29.17 -17.93 2.97
CA TYR A 151 29.38 -19.23 2.32
C TYR A 151 30.36 -19.11 1.15
N ILE A 152 30.18 -18.11 0.27
CA ILE A 152 31.09 -17.83 -0.85
C ILE A 152 32.49 -17.48 -0.35
N LYS A 153 32.62 -16.75 0.77
CA LYS A 153 33.93 -16.39 1.33
C LYS A 153 34.68 -17.59 1.93
N LYS A 154 33.97 -18.62 2.39
CA LYS A 154 34.54 -19.81 3.05
C LYS A 154 34.96 -20.93 2.09
N ASN A 155 34.42 -20.93 0.87
CA ASN A 155 34.73 -21.90 -0.19
C ASN A 155 35.56 -21.26 -1.30
#